data_AF-A0A6A7LLV3-F1
#
_entry.id   AF-A0A6A7LLV3-F1
#
_cell.length_a   1.000
_cell.length_b   1.000
_cell.length_c   1.000
_cell.angle_alpha   90.00
_cell.angle_beta   90.00
_cell.angle_gamma   90.00
#
_symmetry.space_group_name_H-M   'P 1'
#
loop_
_entity.id
_entity.type
_entity.pdbx_description
1 polymer ?
#
loop_
_entity_poly.entity_id
_entity_poly.type
_entity_poly.pdbx_seq_one_letter_code
_entity_poly.pdbx_strand_id
1 'polypeptide(L)'
;MSSCSDNHKIKRCGVAMRTVTTWSGTGVAGHADGPRESAAFNEPSGMSAALGRIYVADTNNHAVRVIDLATDEVSTLRVQGL
;
A
#
# COMPACT_ATOMS: atom_id res chain seq x y z
N MET A 1 3.60 13.54 4.32
CA MET A 1 3.53 12.06 4.38
C MET A 1 4.79 11.54 3.72
N SER A 2 5.77 11.06 4.50
CA SER A 2 7.05 10.58 3.98
C SER A 2 6.86 9.15 3.43
N SER A 3 7.02 8.96 2.12
CA SER A 3 7.08 7.63 1.51
C SER A 3 8.36 6.93 1.96
N CYS A 4 8.23 5.83 2.70
CA CYS A 4 9.34 4.88 2.88
C CYS A 4 9.29 3.90 1.70
N SER A 5 9.94 4.23 0.60
CA SER A 5 9.96 3.42 -0.62
C SER A 5 10.75 2.11 -0.48
N ASP A 6 11.76 2.07 0.39
CA ASP A 6 12.81 1.03 0.31
C ASP A 6 12.59 -0.16 1.26
N ASN A 7 11.39 -0.30 1.84
CA ASN A 7 11.13 -1.37 2.80
C ASN A 7 9.88 -2.21 2.47
N HIS A 8 9.37 -2.13 1.24
CA HIS A 8 8.22 -2.89 0.75
C HIS A 8 6.97 -2.79 1.66
N LYS A 9 6.81 -1.66 2.38
CA LYS A 9 5.76 -1.45 3.37
C LYS A 9 5.15 -0.07 3.23
N ILE A 10 3.85 0.01 3.51
CA ILE A 10 3.15 1.26 3.77
C ILE A 10 3.15 1.50 5.29
N LYS A 11 3.50 2.72 5.71
CA LYS A 11 3.63 3.09 7.12
C LYS A 11 2.56 4.09 7.55
N ARG A 12 2.13 3.99 8.80
CA ARG A 12 1.25 4.98 9.45
C ARG A 12 2.09 5.87 10.35
N CYS A 13 1.92 7.18 10.21
CA CYS A 13 2.60 8.18 11.04
C CYS A 13 1.60 8.80 12.02
N GLY A 14 1.87 8.68 13.31
CA GLY A 14 1.14 9.37 14.37
C GLY A 14 1.77 10.73 14.64
N VAL A 15 1.19 11.81 14.12
CA VAL A 15 1.78 13.16 14.19
C VAL A 15 1.87 13.68 15.63
N ALA A 16 0.87 13.39 16.47
CA ALA A 16 0.85 13.82 17.87
C ALA A 16 1.88 13.08 18.75
N MET A 17 2.09 11.79 18.49
CA MET A 17 2.96 10.92 19.30
C MET A 17 4.34 10.70 18.66
N ARG A 18 4.59 11.27 17.48
CA ARG A 18 5.82 11.10 16.67
C ARG A 18 6.18 9.63 16.44
N THR A 19 5.18 8.77 16.27
CA THR A 19 5.36 7.33 16.03
C THR A 19 5.24 7.01 14.55
N VAL A 20 6.01 6.01 14.10
CA VAL A 20 5.90 5.44 12.76
C VAL A 20 5.78 3.93 12.91
N THR A 21 4.66 3.36 12.46
CA THR A 21 4.40 1.92 12.50
C THR A 21 4.17 1.37 11.11
N THR A 22 4.48 0.09 10.92
CA THR A 22 4.05 -0.62 9.71
C THR A 22 2.54 -0.71 9.72
N TRP A 23 1.91 -0.37 8.60
CA TRP A 23 0.46 -0.41 8.46
C TRP A 23 0.02 -1.40 7.39
N SER A 24 0.79 -1.59 6.31
CA SER A 24 0.53 -2.65 5.34
C SER A 24 1.85 -3.15 4.75
N GLY A 25 1.89 -4.40 4.32
CA GLY A 25 3.08 -5.02 3.72
C GLY A 25 3.84 -5.94 4.66
N THR A 26 4.25 -7.09 4.14
CA THR A 26 5.11 -8.06 4.86
C THR A 26 6.54 -7.54 5.06
N GLY A 27 7.02 -6.67 4.17
CA GLY A 27 8.42 -6.23 4.14
C GLY A 27 9.33 -7.03 3.24
N VAL A 28 8.78 -8.05 2.58
CA VAL A 28 9.48 -8.81 1.55
C VAL A 28 8.91 -8.37 0.20
N ALA A 29 9.78 -8.12 -0.77
CA ALA A 29 9.37 -7.80 -2.12
C ALA A 29 8.46 -8.92 -2.69
N GLY A 30 7.33 -8.54 -3.27
CA GLY A 30 6.42 -9.51 -3.87
C GLY A 30 5.12 -8.88 -4.35
N HIS A 31 4.24 -9.71 -4.91
CA HIS A 31 2.95 -9.31 -5.48
C HIS A 31 1.83 -10.20 -4.93
N ALA A 32 1.41 -9.94 -3.69
CA ALA A 32 0.32 -10.68 -3.05
C ALA A 32 -0.81 -9.72 -2.68
N ASP A 33 -2.03 -10.04 -3.12
CA ASP A 33 -3.29 -9.42 -2.68
C ASP A 33 -3.80 -10.10 -1.39
N GLY A 34 -4.84 -9.54 -0.77
CA GLY A 34 -5.45 -10.04 0.46
C GLY A 34 -5.34 -9.05 1.62
N PRO A 35 -5.48 -9.52 2.87
CA PRO A 35 -5.45 -8.65 4.05
C PRO A 35 -4.20 -7.78 4.08
N ARG A 36 -4.34 -6.51 4.52
CA ARG A 36 -3.24 -5.52 4.44
C ARG A 36 -1.94 -5.93 5.12
N GLU A 37 -2.01 -6.81 6.12
CA GLU A 37 -0.85 -7.33 6.86
C GLU A 37 -0.09 -8.43 6.08
N SER A 38 -0.80 -9.20 5.25
CA SER A 38 -0.24 -10.26 4.40
C SER A 38 0.04 -9.83 2.97
N ALA A 39 -0.50 -8.68 2.53
CA ALA A 39 -0.23 -8.14 1.21
C ALA A 39 1.27 -7.86 1.00
N ALA A 40 1.74 -8.02 -0.23
CA ALA A 40 3.13 -7.78 -0.60
C ALA A 40 3.22 -6.70 -1.69
N PHE A 41 4.24 -5.84 -1.56
CA PHE A 41 4.56 -4.74 -2.47
C PHE A 41 6.01 -4.87 -2.94
N ASN A 42 6.37 -4.19 -4.02
CA ASN A 42 7.71 -4.15 -4.57
C ASN A 42 8.09 -2.72 -5.00
N GLU A 43 8.87 -2.05 -4.14
CA GLU A 43 9.29 -0.64 -4.29
C GLU A 43 8.12 0.31 -4.61
N PRO A 44 7.10 0.41 -3.72
CA PRO A 44 6.02 1.36 -3.92
C PRO A 44 6.56 2.80 -3.83
N SER A 45 6.33 3.59 -4.88
CA SER A 45 6.93 4.94 -5.04
C SER A 45 6.00 6.08 -4.70
N GLY A 46 4.69 5.85 -4.75
CA GLY A 46 3.68 6.89 -4.53
C GLY A 46 2.37 6.34 -3.99
N MET A 47 1.60 7.21 -3.33
CA MET A 47 0.27 6.86 -2.82
C MET A 47 -0.67 8.07 -2.80
N SER A 48 -1.96 7.81 -2.95
CA SER A 48 -3.03 8.81 -2.86
C SER A 48 -4.25 8.21 -2.15
N ALA A 49 -5.05 9.04 -1.48
CA ALA A 49 -6.24 8.63 -0.78
C ALA A 49 -7.49 9.31 -1.37
N ALA A 50 -8.51 8.52 -1.71
CA ALA A 50 -9.78 9.02 -2.20
C ALA A 50 -10.91 8.02 -1.91
N LEU A 51 -12.09 8.52 -1.55
CA LEU A 51 -13.32 7.71 -1.43
C LEU A 51 -13.18 6.45 -0.56
N GLY A 52 -12.48 6.56 0.58
CA GLY A 52 -12.28 5.43 1.50
C GLY A 52 -11.25 4.40 1.03
N ARG A 53 -10.46 4.73 0.00
CA ARG A 53 -9.41 3.85 -0.55
C ARG A 53 -8.07 4.56 -0.59
N ILE A 54 -7.01 3.78 -0.47
CA ILE A 54 -5.64 4.23 -0.72
C ILE A 54 -5.13 3.53 -1.98
N TYR A 55 -4.75 4.33 -2.95
CA TYR A 55 -4.12 3.88 -4.18
C TYR A 55 -2.61 3.96 -4.02
N VAL A 56 -1.91 2.88 -4.36
CA VAL A 56 -0.46 2.75 -4.24
C VAL A 56 0.11 2.44 -5.62
N ALA A 57 1.08 3.23 -6.06
CA ALA A 57 1.88 2.94 -7.24
C ALA A 57 2.98 1.96 -6.85
N ASP A 58 2.82 0.68 -7.21
CA ASP A 58 3.69 -0.43 -6.86
C ASP A 58 4.65 -0.70 -8.02
N THR A 59 5.73 0.09 -8.06
CA THR A 59 6.50 0.39 -9.28
C THR A 59 7.15 -0.84 -9.91
N ASN A 60 7.83 -1.68 -9.12
CA ASN A 60 8.50 -2.87 -9.67
C ASN A 60 7.55 -4.04 -9.90
N ASN A 61 6.32 -3.92 -9.42
CA ASN A 61 5.24 -4.83 -9.75
C ASN A 61 4.44 -4.36 -10.97
N HIS A 62 4.75 -3.19 -11.53
CA HIS A 62 4.02 -2.55 -12.64
C HIS A 62 2.50 -2.48 -12.40
N ALA A 63 2.12 -2.28 -11.14
CA ALA A 63 0.73 -2.38 -10.71
C ALA A 63 0.29 -1.14 -9.92
N VAL A 64 -1.01 -0.85 -10.00
CA VAL A 64 -1.67 0.04 -9.05
C VAL A 64 -2.38 -0.85 -8.03
N ARG A 65 -2.02 -0.73 -6.76
CA ARG A 65 -2.64 -1.48 -5.66
C ARG A 65 -3.65 -0.58 -4.96
N VAL A 66 -4.72 -1.18 -4.45
CA VAL A 66 -5.82 -0.49 -3.76
C VAL A 66 -5.97 -1.12 -2.39
N ILE A 67 -5.85 -0.30 -1.36
CA ILE A 67 -6.16 -0.67 0.02
C ILE A 67 -7.53 -0.10 0.35
N ASP A 68 -8.50 -0.97 0.61
CA ASP A 68 -9.84 -0.56 1.05
C ASP A 68 -9.83 -0.33 2.58
N LEU A 69 -10.17 0.88 3.02
CA LEU A 69 -10.11 1.27 4.43
C LEU A 69 -11.28 0.72 5.25
N ALA A 70 -12.35 0.24 4.61
CA ALA A 70 -13.48 -0.35 5.30
C ALA A 70 -13.25 -1.84 5.57
N THR A 71 -12.60 -2.56 4.64
CA THR A 71 -12.38 -4.01 4.75
C THR A 71 -10.96 -4.38 5.15
N ASP A 72 -10.01 -3.44 5.18
CA ASP A 72 -8.59 -3.70 5.43
C ASP A 72 -7.96 -4.68 4.41
N GLU A 73 -8.51 -4.72 3.20
CA GLU A 73 -8.07 -5.60 2.09
C GLU A 73 -7.26 -4.84 1.05
N VAL A 74 -6.25 -5.51 0.48
CA VAL A 74 -5.43 -5.03 -0.62
C VAL A 74 -5.76 -5.81 -1.87
N SER A 75 -6.02 -5.09 -2.96
CA SER A 75 -6.29 -5.67 -4.27
C SER A 75 -5.50 -4.95 -5.36
N THR A 76 -5.27 -5.65 -6.47
CA THR A 76 -4.70 -5.03 -7.67
C THR A 76 -5.81 -4.36 -8.48
N LEU A 77 -5.66 -3.07 -8.76
CA LEU A 77 -6.60 -2.32 -9.59
C LEU A 77 -6.59 -2.90 -11.01
N ARG A 78 -7.75 -3.38 -11.45
CA ARG A 78 -7.99 -3.78 -12.83
C ARG A 78 -8.83 -2.72 -13.51
N VAL A 79 -8.31 -2.11 -14.57
CA VAL A 79 -9.10 -1.23 -15.43
C VAL A 79 -9.74 -2.12 -16.50
N GLN A 80 -11.06 -2.22 -16.47
CA GLN A 80 -11.81 -2.97 -17.49
C GLN A 80 -12.28 -1.99 -18.58
N GLY A 81 -12.21 -2.41 -19.85
CA GLY A 81 -12.78 -1.66 -20.97
C GLY A 81 -11.89 -0.55 -21.56
N LEU A 82 -10.57 -0.64 -21.37
CA LEU A 82 -9.58 -0.07 -22.30
C LEU A 82 -9.29 -1.09 -23.41
#